data_AF-A0AA35YRL3-F1
#
_entry.id   AF-A0AA35YRL3-F1
#
_cell.length_a   1.000
_cell.length_b   1.000
_cell.length_c   1.000
_cell.angle_alpha   90.00
_cell.angle_beta   90.00
_cell.angle_gamma   90.00
#
_symmetry.space_group_name_H-M   'P 1'
#
loop_
_entity.id
_entity.type
_entity.pdbx_description
1 polymer ?
#
loop_
_entity_poly.entity_id
_entity_poly.type
_entity_poly.pdbx_seq_one_letter_code
_entity_poly.pdbx_strand_id
1 'polypeptide(L)'
;MINKSYAFGVYQINQSRYEVAGQIKNGIVNLESHYCLYGKRKLAGIPCTHAMDVFKKLRYQHCSAWVSSYFIMEKYISTYVEVVLHVPVPTKYEEPDEDMVVLPPLMDKRQVGRPKNQNCIPSKGEAPIKKNAFRAKGSVM
;
A
#
# COMPACT_ATOMS: atom_id res chain seq x y z
N MET A 1 -4.79 11.44 16.61
CA MET A 1 -3.37 11.80 16.81
C MET A 1 -2.85 12.32 15.49
N ILE A 2 -2.76 13.64 15.32
CA ILE A 2 -2.26 14.26 14.09
C ILE A 2 -0.74 14.27 14.20
N ASN A 3 -0.04 13.43 13.44
CA ASN A 3 1.42 13.41 13.43
C ASN A 3 1.94 14.78 12.99
N LYS A 4 2.86 15.36 13.78
CA LYS A 4 3.65 16.53 13.36
C LYS A 4 4.31 16.18 12.03
N SER A 5 4.03 16.96 10.98
CA SER A 5 4.77 16.87 9.72
C SER A 5 6.21 17.31 9.99
N TYR A 6 7.13 16.36 10.05
CA TYR A 6 8.55 16.67 10.19
C TYR A 6 9.04 17.40 8.94
N ALA A 7 9.60 18.59 9.12
CA ALA A 7 10.32 19.30 8.08
C ALA A 7 11.76 18.78 8.08
N PHE A 8 12.18 18.18 6.98
CA PHE A 8 13.53 17.66 6.82
C PHE A 8 14.52 18.80 6.54
N GLY A 9 15.73 18.71 7.09
CA GLY A 9 16.80 19.65 6.79
C GLY A 9 17.25 19.46 5.34
N VAL A 10 17.15 20.50 4.52
CA VAL A 10 17.58 20.48 3.12
C VAL A 10 18.82 21.36 2.97
N TYR A 11 19.88 20.83 2.39
CA TYR A 11 21.16 21.49 2.16
C TYR A 11 21.48 21.46 0.67
N GLN A 12 21.86 22.61 0.10
CA GLN A 12 22.19 22.68 -1.32
C GLN A 12 23.63 22.19 -1.52
N ILE A 13 23.83 21.23 -2.44
CA ILE A 13 25.16 20.75 -2.83
C ILE A 13 25.64 21.55 -4.05
N ASN A 14 24.78 21.69 -5.06
CA ASN A 14 25.05 22.50 -6.26
C ASN A 14 23.73 23.06 -6.84
N GLN A 15 23.76 23.60 -8.06
CA GLN A 15 22.59 24.24 -8.67
C GLN A 15 21.36 23.32 -8.77
N SER A 16 21.54 22.02 -9.01
CA SER A 16 20.44 21.06 -9.21
C SER A 16 20.44 19.90 -8.22
N ARG A 17 21.38 19.83 -7.27
CA ARG A 17 21.48 18.77 -6.27
C ARG A 17 21.37 19.27 -4.85
N TYR A 18 20.59 18.54 -4.07
CA TYR A 18 20.29 18.83 -2.68
C TYR A 18 20.46 17.57 -1.82
N GLU A 19 21.10 17.73 -0.68
CA GLU A 19 21.06 16.74 0.40
C GLU A 19 19.86 17.01 1.29
N VAL A 20 19.13 15.97 1.64
CA VAL A 20 17.98 16.04 2.55
C VAL A 20 18.22 15.08 3.69
N ALA A 21 18.36 15.61 4.90
CA ALA A 21 18.45 14.82 6.12
C ALA A 21 17.13 14.10 6.34
N GLY A 22 17.11 12.76 6.29
CA GLY A 22 15.88 11.98 6.47
C GLY A 22 15.76 11.41 7.88
N GLN A 23 14.58 10.86 8.21
CA GLN A 23 14.33 10.25 9.53
C GLN A 23 15.14 8.96 9.72
N ILE A 24 15.25 8.17 8.65
CA ILE A 24 15.93 6.88 8.65
C ILE A 24 17.26 6.99 7.90
N LYS A 25 17.27 7.65 6.74
CA LYS A 25 18.48 7.88 5.93
C LYS A 25 18.39 9.21 5.20
N ASN A 26 19.54 9.86 5.04
CA ASN A 26 19.68 11.01 4.17
C ASN A 26 19.45 10.61 2.71
N GLY A 27 18.91 11.55 1.93
CA GLY A 27 18.69 11.39 0.50
C GLY A 27 19.41 12.48 -0.28
N ILE A 28 19.95 12.15 -1.44
CA ILE A 28 20.41 13.14 -2.41
C ILE A 28 19.35 13.25 -3.49
N VAL A 29 18.81 14.45 -3.69
CA VAL A 29 17.81 14.79 -4.71
C VAL A 29 18.51 15.53 -5.84
N ASN A 30 18.33 15.05 -7.07
CA ASN A 30 18.77 15.72 -8.30
C ASN A 30 17.55 16.21 -9.08
N LEU A 31 17.44 17.54 -9.18
CA LEU A 31 16.35 18.24 -9.85
C LEU A 31 16.34 18.06 -11.38
N GLU A 32 17.49 17.89 -12.03
CA GLU A 32 17.59 17.71 -13.48
C GLU A 32 17.26 16.28 -13.89
N SER A 33 17.94 15.31 -13.28
CA SER A 33 17.77 13.90 -13.64
C SER A 33 16.48 13.33 -13.07
N HIS A 34 15.69 14.15 -12.38
CA HIS A 34 14.48 13.71 -11.74
C HIS A 34 14.79 12.47 -10.88
N TYR A 35 15.68 12.57 -9.90
CA TYR A 35 16.09 11.39 -9.12
C TYR A 35 16.30 11.69 -7.64
N CYS A 36 16.06 10.69 -6.79
CA CYS A 36 16.50 10.71 -5.40
C CYS A 36 17.17 9.38 -5.06
N LEU A 37 18.35 9.40 -4.46
CA LEU A 37 19.14 8.19 -4.14
C LEU A 37 18.41 7.20 -3.22
N TYR A 38 17.49 7.70 -2.40
CA TYR A 38 16.62 6.88 -1.54
C TYR A 38 15.24 6.61 -2.17
N GLY A 39 14.85 7.40 -3.17
CA GLY A 39 13.56 7.33 -3.80
C GLY A 39 13.56 6.33 -4.95
N LYS A 40 12.74 5.28 -4.82
CA LYS A 40 12.38 4.29 -5.85
C LYS A 40 11.66 4.91 -7.07
N ARG A 41 12.17 6.00 -7.62
CA ARG A 41 11.45 6.82 -8.60
C ARG A 41 11.19 6.07 -9.91
N LYS A 42 12.04 5.10 -10.27
CA LYS A 42 11.77 4.25 -11.44
C LYS A 42 10.45 3.48 -11.34
N LEU A 43 9.93 3.19 -10.14
CA LEU A 43 8.74 2.34 -9.99
C LEU A 43 7.46 3.11 -9.63
N ALA A 44 7.55 4.19 -8.85
CA ALA A 44 6.34 4.82 -8.29
C ALA A 44 5.76 5.94 -9.15
N GLY A 45 6.53 6.60 -10.02
CA GLY A 45 6.06 7.75 -10.79
C GLY A 45 5.61 8.95 -9.95
N ILE A 46 5.90 8.98 -8.66
CA ILE A 46 5.53 10.05 -7.72
C ILE A 46 6.80 10.51 -6.98
N PRO A 47 7.00 11.82 -6.76
CA PRO A 47 8.15 12.32 -5.99
C PRO A 47 8.18 11.73 -4.57
N CYS A 48 9.37 11.35 -4.11
CA CYS A 48 9.57 10.89 -2.73
C CYS A 48 9.45 12.06 -1.73
N THR A 49 9.37 11.74 -0.44
CA THR A 49 9.32 12.74 0.64
C THR A 49 10.49 13.71 0.56
N HIS A 50 11.72 13.22 0.33
CA HIS A 50 12.90 14.08 0.19
C HIS A 50 12.77 15.11 -0.94
N ALA A 51 12.24 14.69 -2.11
CA ALA A 51 12.00 15.59 -3.22
C ALA A 51 10.94 16.65 -2.87
N MET A 52 9.89 16.24 -2.16
CA MET A 52 8.86 17.17 -1.67
C MET A 52 9.43 18.23 -0.73
N ASP A 53 10.39 17.91 0.12
CA ASP A 53 11.02 18.89 1.01
C ASP A 53 11.89 19.89 0.26
N VAL A 54 12.61 19.42 -0.78
CA VAL A 54 13.34 20.32 -1.69
C VAL A 54 12.38 21.28 -2.39
N PHE A 55 11.24 20.79 -2.89
CA PHE A 55 10.24 21.66 -3.53
C PHE A 55 9.71 22.71 -2.57
N LYS A 56 9.39 22.32 -1.33
CA LYS A 56 8.93 23.24 -0.30
C LYS A 56 9.99 24.31 -0.01
N LYS A 57 11.26 23.92 0.14
CA LYS A 57 12.36 24.86 0.39
C LYS A 57 12.54 25.85 -0.75
N LEU A 58 12.46 25.37 -2.00
CA LEU A 58 12.67 26.19 -3.20
C LEU A 58 11.42 26.95 -3.65
N ARG A 59 10.26 26.76 -2.99
CA ARG A 59 8.95 27.22 -3.49
C ARG A 59 8.74 26.82 -4.96
N TYR A 60 9.12 25.59 -5.28
CA TYR A 60 9.18 25.09 -6.64
C TYR A 60 7.78 24.97 -7.26
N GLN A 61 7.52 25.72 -8.32
CA GLN A 61 6.19 25.80 -8.94
C GLN A 61 5.88 24.62 -9.87
N HIS A 62 6.90 23.92 -10.38
CA HIS A 62 6.74 22.87 -11.38
C HIS A 62 6.90 21.46 -10.80
N CYS A 63 6.45 21.22 -9.57
CA CYS A 63 6.50 19.89 -8.95
C CYS A 63 5.64 18.85 -9.69
N SER A 64 4.66 19.27 -10.48
CA SER A 64 3.86 18.41 -11.36
C SER A 64 4.70 17.69 -12.41
N ALA A 65 5.77 18.31 -12.92
CA ALA A 65 6.71 17.67 -13.84
C ALA A 65 7.45 16.48 -13.22
N TRP A 66 7.39 16.34 -11.89
CA TRP A 66 7.98 15.21 -11.20
C TRP A 66 7.08 13.98 -11.12
N VAL A 67 5.80 14.15 -11.44
CA VAL A 67 4.77 13.11 -11.43
C VAL A 67 4.68 12.47 -12.82
N SER A 68 4.57 11.15 -12.86
CA SER A 68 4.38 10.38 -14.08
C SER A 68 3.01 10.67 -14.68
N SER A 69 2.92 10.62 -16.01
CA SER A 69 1.67 10.75 -16.76
C SER A 69 0.61 9.72 -16.38
N TYR A 70 0.98 8.60 -15.73
CA TYR A 70 -0.02 7.63 -15.23
C TYR A 70 -0.94 8.19 -14.15
N PHE A 71 -0.53 9.23 -13.43
CA PHE A 71 -1.28 9.81 -12.31
C PHE A 71 -2.01 11.12 -12.67
N ILE A 72 -2.04 11.52 -13.94
CA ILE A 72 -2.81 12.69 -14.36
C ILE A 72 -4.27 12.31 -14.57
N MET A 73 -5.15 13.28 -14.34
CA MET A 73 -6.61 13.10 -14.43
C MET A 73 -7.04 12.58 -15.81
N GLU A 74 -6.43 13.08 -16.89
CA GLU A 74 -6.72 12.63 -18.25
C GLU A 74 -6.46 11.13 -18.43
N LYS A 75 -5.38 10.61 -17.83
CA LYS A 75 -5.04 9.18 -17.90
C LYS A 75 -5.98 8.35 -17.05
N TYR A 76 -6.36 8.85 -15.87
CA TYR A 76 -7.41 8.24 -15.05
C TYR A 76 -8.72 8.13 -15.84
N ILE A 77 -9.24 9.25 -16.35
CA ILE A 77 -10.49 9.28 -17.11
C ILE A 77 -10.43 8.33 -18.31
N SER A 78 -9.39 8.42 -19.16
CA SER A 78 -9.28 7.55 -20.34
C SER A 78 -9.23 6.06 -20.01
N THR A 79 -8.70 5.66 -18.85
CA THR A 79 -8.68 4.26 -18.41
C THR A 79 -10.08 3.74 -18.04
N TYR A 80 -10.99 4.64 -17.64
CA TYR A 80 -12.38 4.32 -17.26
C TYR A 80 -13.42 4.83 -18.26
N VAL A 81 -12.99 5.42 -19.39
CA VAL A 81 -13.87 5.83 -20.49
C VAL A 81 -14.39 4.64 -21.27
N GLU A 82 -13.64 3.54 -21.30
CA GLU A 82 -14.16 2.26 -21.79
C GLU A 82 -15.41 1.88 -20.99
N VAL A 83 -16.38 1.27 -21.67
CA VAL A 83 -17.69 0.95 -21.11
C VAL A 83 -17.52 0.11 -19.86
N VAL A 84 -17.68 0.73 -18.69
CA VAL A 84 -18.00 0.00 -17.47
C VAL A 84 -19.36 -0.62 -17.71
N LEU A 85 -19.37 -1.89 -18.10
CA LEU A 85 -20.60 -2.67 -18.25
C LEU A 85 -21.32 -2.56 -16.91
N HIS A 86 -22.48 -1.91 -16.93
CA HIS A 86 -23.29 -1.81 -15.75
C HIS A 86 -23.67 -3.23 -15.37
N VAL A 87 -23.47 -3.58 -14.10
CA VAL A 87 -24.07 -4.81 -13.57
C VAL A 87 -25.57 -4.68 -13.80
N PRO A 88 -26.22 -5.64 -14.49
CA PRO A 88 -27.64 -5.55 -14.74
C PRO A 88 -28.39 -5.40 -13.42
N VAL A 89 -29.47 -4.62 -13.43
CA VAL A 89 -30.37 -4.50 -12.27
C VAL A 89 -30.83 -5.90 -11.85
N PRO A 90 -31.04 -6.16 -10.54
CA PRO A 90 -31.29 -7.52 -10.09
C PRO A 90 -32.50 -8.22 -10.72
N THR A 91 -33.48 -7.45 -11.16
CA THR A 91 -34.66 -7.92 -11.90
C THR A 91 -34.36 -8.41 -13.32
N LYS A 92 -33.15 -8.20 -13.82
CA LYS A 92 -32.64 -8.65 -15.13
C LYS A 92 -31.56 -9.73 -14.99
N TYR A 93 -31.28 -10.21 -13.78
CA TYR A 93 -30.49 -11.43 -13.68
C TYR A 93 -31.33 -12.55 -14.27
N GLU A 94 -30.78 -13.25 -15.26
CA GLU A 94 -31.31 -14.56 -15.62
C GLU A 94 -31.11 -15.45 -14.40
N GLU A 95 -32.20 -15.91 -13.81
CA GLU A 95 -32.11 -16.98 -12.82
C GLU A 95 -31.49 -18.17 -13.54
N PRO A 96 -30.35 -18.70 -13.08
CA PRO A 96 -29.82 -19.92 -13.65
C PRO A 96 -30.90 -21.00 -13.53
N ASP A 97 -31.05 -21.84 -14.56
CA ASP A 97 -31.96 -22.99 -14.52
C ASP A 97 -31.86 -23.67 -13.15
N GLU A 98 -33.00 -23.97 -12.53
CA GLU A 98 -33.09 -24.46 -11.14
C GLU A 98 -32.24 -25.73 -10.89
N ASP A 99 -31.78 -26.38 -11.96
CA ASP A 99 -30.94 -27.57 -11.98
C ASP A 99 -29.44 -27.33 -12.20
N MET A 100 -28.96 -26.07 -12.20
CA MET A 100 -27.53 -25.75 -12.26
C MET A 100 -26.82 -26.17 -10.97
N VAL A 101 -26.42 -27.44 -10.89
CA VAL A 101 -25.61 -27.98 -9.81
C VAL A 101 -24.19 -27.42 -9.93
N VAL A 102 -23.92 -26.30 -9.26
CA VAL A 102 -22.56 -25.76 -9.11
C VAL A 102 -21.80 -26.65 -8.12
N LEU A 103 -21.09 -27.64 -8.65
CA LEU A 103 -20.18 -28.43 -7.85
C LEU A 103 -19.00 -27.56 -7.39
N PRO A 104 -18.59 -27.64 -6.12
CA PRO A 104 -17.35 -27.00 -5.70
C PRO A 104 -16.20 -27.57 -6.55
N PRO A 105 -15.14 -26.79 -6.79
CA PRO A 105 -13.95 -27.30 -7.46
C PRO A 105 -13.47 -28.56 -6.74
N LEU A 106 -13.18 -29.62 -7.50
CA LEU A 106 -12.66 -30.87 -6.95
C LEU A 106 -11.35 -30.56 -6.23
N MET A 107 -11.38 -30.62 -4.89
CA MET A 107 -10.20 -30.45 -4.06
C MET A 107 -9.87 -31.80 -3.40
N ASP A 108 -8.73 -32.38 -3.75
CA ASP A 108 -8.23 -33.61 -3.12
C ASP A 108 -8.01 -33.43 -1.61
N LYS A 109 -7.73 -32.19 -1.18
CA LYS A 109 -7.54 -31.80 0.21
C LYS A 109 -8.09 -30.39 0.41
N ARG A 110 -8.92 -30.21 1.45
CA ARG A 110 -9.34 -28.88 1.91
C ARG A 110 -8.08 -28.07 2.21
N GLN A 111 -7.95 -26.88 1.61
CA GLN A 111 -6.86 -25.98 1.97
C GLN A 111 -6.88 -25.72 3.47
N VAL A 112 -5.71 -25.80 4.10
CA VAL A 112 -5.55 -25.40 5.49
C VAL A 112 -5.97 -23.94 5.56
N GLY A 113 -7.10 -23.67 6.22
CA GLY A 113 -7.60 -22.32 6.41
C GLY A 113 -6.56 -21.46 7.11
N ARG A 114 -6.80 -20.15 7.18
CA ARG A 114 -5.92 -19.22 7.88
C ARG A 114 -5.51 -19.81 9.25
N PRO A 115 -4.21 -20.00 9.52
CA PRO A 115 -3.75 -20.52 10.80
C PRO A 115 -4.37 -19.72 11.93
N LYS A 116 -5.05 -20.41 12.86
CA LYS A 116 -5.70 -19.75 13.98
C LYS A 116 -4.61 -19.04 14.79
N ASN A 117 -4.61 -17.70 14.75
CA ASN A 117 -3.62 -16.92 15.48
C ASN A 117 -3.90 -17.07 16.99
N GLN A 118 -3.10 -17.91 17.65
CA GLN A 118 -3.18 -18.12 19.10
C GLN A 118 -2.72 -16.90 19.91
N ASN A 119 -2.17 -15.89 19.24
CA ASN A 119 -1.71 -14.61 19.80
C ASN A 119 -2.61 -13.45 19.33
N CYS A 120 -3.85 -13.73 18.90
CA CYS A 120 -4.82 -12.69 18.59
C CYS A 120 -5.11 -11.87 19.85
N ILE A 121 -4.93 -10.55 19.77
CA ILE A 121 -5.30 -9.62 20.84
C ILE A 121 -6.82 -9.42 20.73
N PRO A 122 -7.61 -9.79 21.76
CA PRO A 122 -9.06 -9.66 21.71
C PRO A 122 -9.48 -8.18 21.65
N SER A 123 -10.54 -7.91 20.88
CA SER A 123 -11.13 -6.57 20.81
C SER A 123 -11.97 -6.29 22.08
N LYS A 124 -12.40 -5.03 22.28
CA LYS A 124 -13.20 -4.67 23.48
C LYS A 124 -14.53 -5.41 23.47
N GLY A 125 -14.74 -6.28 24.46
CA GLY A 125 -15.96 -7.09 24.64
C GLY A 125 -15.80 -8.57 24.26
N GLU A 126 -14.67 -8.96 23.68
CA GLU A 126 -14.38 -10.37 23.40
C GLU A 126 -13.80 -11.08 24.63
N ALA A 127 -14.24 -12.32 24.84
CA ALA A 127 -13.71 -13.15 25.92
C ALA A 127 -12.23 -13.51 25.64
N PRO A 128 -11.36 -13.51 26.65
CA PRO A 128 -9.95 -13.88 26.48
C PRO A 128 -9.81 -15.33 26.01
N ILE A 129 -8.90 -15.54 25.04
CA ILE A 129 -8.64 -16.86 24.46
C ILE A 129 -7.97 -17.75 25.52
N LYS A 130 -8.62 -18.85 25.90
CA LYS A 130 -8.04 -19.87 26.81
C LYS A 130 -6.96 -20.67 26.07
N LYS A 131 -5.73 -20.61 26.55
CA LYS A 131 -4.64 -21.50 26.11
C LYS A 131 -4.64 -22.75 26.99
N ASN A 132 -4.74 -23.93 26.39
CA ASN A 132 -4.61 -25.19 27.14
C ASN A 132 -3.12 -25.45 27.40
N ALA A 133 -2.73 -25.49 28.67
CA ALA A 133 -1.40 -25.93 29.07
C ALA A 133 -1.34 -27.46 29.00
N PHE A 134 -0.47 -28.02 28.16
CA PHE A 134 -0.16 -29.44 28.23
C PHE A 134 0.65 -29.70 29.50
N ARG A 135 0.08 -30.45 30.43
CA ARG A 135 0.74 -30.90 31.66
C ARG A 135 1.77 -31.96 31.30
N ALA A 136 3.06 -31.62 31.39
CA ALA A 136 4.14 -32.59 31.24
C ALA A 136 4.01 -33.65 32.36
N LYS A 137 3.89 -34.93 31.98
CA LYS A 137 4.01 -36.04 32.93
C LYS A 137 5.50 -36.26 33.17
N GLY A 138 5.96 -36.01 34.39
CA GLY A 138 7.32 -36.33 34.80
C GLY A 138 7.53 -37.84 34.76
N SER A 139 8.60 -38.28 34.10
CA SER A 139 9.12 -39.65 34.18
C SER A 139 9.94 -39.75 35.46
N VAL A 140 9.54 -40.62 36.38
CA VAL A 140 10.37 -41.00 37.53
C VAL A 140 11.28 -42.15 37.07
N MET A 141 12.57 -42.05 37.42
CA MET A 141 13.60 -43.07 37.20
C MET A 141 13.41 -44.26 38.14
#